data_AF-A0A6N3DXU3-F1
#
_entry.id   AF-A0A6N3DXU3-F1
#
_cell.length_a   1.000
_cell.length_b   1.000
_cell.length_c   1.000
_cell.angle_alpha   90.00
_cell.angle_beta   90.00
_cell.angle_gamma   90.00
#
_symmetry.space_group_name_H-M   'P 1'
#
loop_
_entity.id
_entity.type
_entity.pdbx_description
1 polymer ?
#
loop_
_entity_poly.entity_id
_entity_poly.type
_entity_poly.pdbx_seq_one_letter_code
_entity_poly.pdbx_strand_id
1 'polypeptide(L)'
;MTIPEHTDTETDRSVKPRRHDKLNKVDFQWFVIRTLPHQERKLADLLSAHLSHTHNILEVYCPTHTTVNLEDKVRKPQTPLFAGYVFVLSTQEALVDFIDKQYPDGTILYERRTESGRKACLLTIPEGQMRFFKDFNENYAEHVIVLERPYNNYAFNPKTGEPNEIVKVLDGPLKGREGYLTRFHKERRLVFNMKAIDSNRHFAVSIPNVWNFQVVRLHNTEGDRQTIGTRKARAVDWLIGMLESCGYDGKTLPMLYEIVESLAVKPSFAELRKDLIRKGHEALSQRMASLSAQDAELILNLVRYEHDNPGYVRNHWDKHVIRPFLTPASGVEFEDGKDEAVLPHAHFTEIIRKTDITEQAYRPSKGEEESITTTYYSHIGIMSDMLHGGYILFANWDIFLGQYFLTTGKANERLVEGTIRNGKSAKNGNAQEEKLIESFRNFAPTLYRVLTDKDSAVKALRRLKIGEETLNVLAIMATDIDSAKERLATTCIEICKEINATTHLAVWRRYLQTVWLHQ
;
A
#
# COMPACT_ATOMS: atom_id res chain seq x y z
N MET A 1 0.82 76.85 -47.29
CA MET A 1 1.80 76.92 -48.39
C MET A 1 3.15 76.49 -47.84
N THR A 2 3.42 75.19 -47.82
CA THR A 2 4.75 74.53 -47.92
C THR A 2 4.53 73.02 -47.78
N ILE A 3 4.99 72.28 -48.79
CA ILE A 3 5.14 70.82 -48.80
C ILE A 3 6.42 70.47 -48.01
N PRO A 4 6.50 69.29 -47.37
CA PRO A 4 7.66 68.45 -47.65
C PRO A 4 7.31 66.97 -47.90
N GLU A 5 7.74 66.53 -49.07
CA GLU A 5 8.47 65.30 -49.41
C GLU A 5 8.11 63.98 -48.73
N HIS A 6 7.52 63.11 -49.56
CA HIS A 6 7.67 61.66 -49.50
C HIS A 6 9.16 61.26 -49.48
N THR A 7 9.55 60.44 -48.51
CA THR A 7 10.73 59.58 -48.60
C THR A 7 10.27 58.13 -48.46
N ASP A 8 10.31 57.41 -49.57
CA ASP A 8 10.28 55.96 -49.60
C ASP A 8 11.53 55.42 -48.89
N THR A 9 11.35 54.46 -47.99
CA THR A 9 12.40 53.49 -47.64
C THR A 9 11.77 52.11 -47.52
N GLU A 10 11.93 51.33 -48.58
CA GLU A 10 11.85 49.87 -48.55
C GLU A 10 12.70 49.35 -47.37
N THR A 11 12.06 48.70 -46.40
CA THR A 11 12.76 47.89 -45.41
C THR A 11 12.62 46.43 -45.78
N ASP A 12 13.63 46.00 -46.53
CA ASP A 12 14.05 44.64 -46.81
C ASP A 12 13.85 43.69 -45.61
N ARG A 13 12.94 42.72 -45.77
CA ARG A 13 12.77 41.60 -44.84
C ARG A 13 13.94 40.63 -45.01
N SER A 14 15.10 40.99 -44.45
CA SER A 14 16.22 40.06 -44.33
C SER A 14 15.89 38.93 -43.34
N VAL A 15 15.63 37.74 -43.90
CA VAL A 15 15.58 36.47 -43.18
C VAL A 15 16.98 36.18 -42.63
N LYS A 16 17.18 36.32 -41.31
CA LYS A 16 18.42 35.87 -40.66
C LYS A 16 18.49 34.34 -40.71
N PRO A 17 19.57 33.73 -41.24
CA PRO A 17 19.72 32.28 -41.21
C PRO A 17 19.98 31.83 -39.77
N ARG A 18 19.13 30.93 -39.26
CA ARG A 18 19.36 30.24 -37.99
C ARG A 18 20.60 29.34 -38.14
N ARG A 19 21.65 29.58 -37.36
CA ARG A 19 22.87 28.75 -37.35
C ARG A 19 22.50 27.29 -37.01
N HIS A 20 22.83 26.36 -37.92
CA HIS A 20 22.76 24.92 -37.70
C HIS A 20 23.68 24.52 -36.54
N ASP A 21 23.10 23.94 -35.49
CA ASP A 21 23.83 23.36 -34.37
C ASP A 21 24.41 22.00 -34.79
N LYS A 22 25.73 21.87 -34.78
CA LYS A 22 26.45 20.72 -35.39
C LYS A 22 26.44 19.45 -34.52
N LEU A 23 25.88 19.51 -33.30
CA LEU A 23 25.86 18.38 -32.35
C LEU A 23 24.57 17.54 -32.40
N ASN A 24 23.55 17.92 -33.18
CA ASN A 24 22.19 17.34 -33.10
C ASN A 24 21.77 16.46 -34.30
N LYS A 25 22.74 15.84 -35.00
CA LYS A 25 22.49 15.08 -36.26
C LYS A 25 22.35 13.56 -36.08
N VAL A 26 22.67 13.00 -34.92
CA VAL A 26 22.86 11.55 -34.76
C VAL A 26 22.03 10.94 -33.61
N ASP A 27 21.64 11.74 -32.63
CA ASP A 27 20.87 11.25 -31.48
C ASP A 27 19.38 11.24 -31.79
N PHE A 28 18.80 10.03 -31.80
CA PHE A 28 17.37 9.83 -31.94
C PHE A 28 16.67 10.07 -30.61
N GLN A 29 15.70 10.98 -30.62
CA GLN A 29 14.90 11.32 -29.45
C GLN A 29 13.43 11.40 -29.83
N TRP A 30 12.55 11.15 -28.86
CA TRP A 30 11.12 11.36 -29.04
C TRP A 30 10.79 12.84 -28.85
N PHE A 31 10.35 13.49 -29.92
CA PHE A 31 9.86 14.86 -29.89
C PHE A 31 8.34 14.90 -29.85
N VAL A 32 7.80 15.99 -29.30
CA VAL A 32 6.35 16.24 -29.24
C VAL A 32 5.98 17.36 -30.18
N ILE A 33 5.05 17.10 -31.09
CA ILE A 33 4.51 18.07 -32.03
C ILE A 33 3.07 18.38 -31.66
N ARG A 34 2.78 19.66 -31.45
CA ARG A 34 1.43 20.18 -31.33
C ARG A 34 0.87 20.47 -32.71
N THR A 35 -0.29 19.91 -33.00
CA THR A 35 -1.04 20.08 -34.24
C THR A 35 -2.14 21.12 -34.07
N LEU A 36 -2.67 21.60 -35.20
CA LEU A 36 -3.97 22.26 -35.22
C LEU A 36 -5.05 21.28 -34.74
N PRO A 37 -6.14 21.77 -34.11
CA PRO A 37 -7.21 20.92 -33.62
C PRO A 37 -7.70 19.94 -34.70
N HIS A 38 -7.77 18.64 -34.36
CA HIS A 38 -8.27 17.56 -35.22
C HIS A 38 -7.41 17.24 -36.47
N GLN A 39 -6.15 17.69 -36.53
CA GLN A 39 -5.22 17.38 -37.64
C GLN A 39 -4.14 16.35 -37.28
N GLU A 40 -4.27 15.66 -36.15
CA GLU A 40 -3.28 14.71 -35.64
C GLU A 40 -3.04 13.57 -36.65
N ARG A 41 -4.14 13.02 -37.21
CA ARG A 41 -4.08 11.93 -38.18
C ARG A 41 -3.44 12.38 -39.51
N LYS A 42 -3.78 13.57 -39.98
CA LYS A 42 -3.20 14.17 -41.19
C LYS A 42 -1.67 14.32 -41.05
N LEU A 43 -1.20 14.83 -39.92
CA LEU A 43 0.24 14.96 -39.66
C LEU A 43 0.90 13.57 -39.57
N ALA A 44 0.28 12.63 -38.85
CA ALA A 44 0.80 11.27 -38.73
C ALA A 44 0.94 10.57 -40.09
N ASP A 45 -0.04 10.74 -40.99
CA ASP A 45 -0.01 10.19 -42.34
C ASP A 45 1.11 10.83 -43.20
N LEU A 46 1.28 12.17 -43.12
CA LEU A 46 2.35 12.87 -43.83
C LEU A 46 3.74 12.42 -43.37
N LEU A 47 3.95 12.30 -42.06
CA LEU A 47 5.20 11.81 -41.50
C LEU A 47 5.43 10.35 -41.88
N SER A 48 4.39 9.51 -41.82
CA SER A 48 4.48 8.09 -42.20
C SER A 48 4.85 7.89 -43.66
N ALA A 49 4.31 8.72 -44.57
CA ALA A 49 4.72 8.74 -45.97
C ALA A 49 6.19 9.18 -46.13
N HIS A 50 6.66 10.09 -45.28
CA HIS A 50 8.03 10.60 -45.30
C HIS A 50 9.07 9.64 -44.69
N LEU A 51 8.65 8.67 -43.86
CA LEU A 51 9.53 7.62 -43.30
C LEU A 51 10.29 6.86 -44.38
N SER A 52 9.65 6.60 -45.53
CA SER A 52 10.26 5.90 -46.66
C SER A 52 11.36 6.71 -47.39
N HIS A 53 11.43 8.02 -47.16
CA HIS A 53 12.31 8.95 -47.87
C HIS A 53 13.48 9.47 -47.00
N THR A 54 13.45 9.23 -45.68
CA THR A 54 14.43 9.79 -44.74
C THR A 54 14.78 8.80 -43.63
N HIS A 55 16.07 8.47 -43.49
CA HIS A 55 16.58 7.54 -42.46
C HIS A 55 16.65 8.16 -41.04
N ASN A 56 16.37 9.46 -40.92
CA ASN A 56 16.51 10.23 -39.68
C ASN A 56 15.17 10.50 -38.97
N ILE A 57 14.08 9.90 -39.45
CA ILE A 57 12.79 9.79 -38.76
C ILE A 57 12.48 8.29 -38.73
N LEU A 58 12.37 7.70 -37.54
CA LEU A 58 12.23 6.26 -37.37
C LEU A 58 10.80 5.85 -37.07
N GLU A 59 10.08 6.66 -36.31
CA GLU A 59 8.78 6.27 -35.80
C GLU A 59 7.87 7.47 -35.58
N VAL A 60 6.57 7.26 -35.81
CA VAL A 60 5.51 8.26 -35.62
C VAL A 60 4.41 7.61 -34.79
N TYR A 61 4.03 8.24 -33.69
CA TYR A 61 2.99 7.76 -32.81
C TYR A 61 1.91 8.83 -32.59
N CYS A 62 0.65 8.44 -32.83
CA CYS A 62 -0.51 9.31 -32.66
C CYS A 62 -1.48 8.66 -31.65
N PRO A 63 -1.62 9.20 -30.42
CA PRO A 63 -2.44 8.58 -29.41
C PRO A 63 -3.93 8.87 -29.64
N THR A 64 -4.65 7.88 -30.17
CA THR A 64 -6.07 8.01 -30.53
C THR A 64 -7.04 7.35 -29.54
N HIS A 65 -6.55 6.50 -28.63
CA HIS A 65 -7.40 5.62 -27.82
C HIS A 65 -7.78 6.13 -26.42
N THR A 66 -7.00 7.01 -25.77
CA THR A 66 -7.33 7.49 -24.40
C THR A 66 -8.40 8.57 -24.47
N THR A 67 -9.68 8.32 -24.18
CA THR A 67 -10.72 9.36 -24.30
C THR A 67 -11.17 9.95 -22.97
N VAL A 68 -11.53 11.23 -22.95
CA VAL A 68 -12.03 11.94 -21.75
C VAL A 68 -13.50 12.30 -21.91
N ASN A 69 -14.31 12.08 -20.87
CA ASN A 69 -15.66 12.64 -20.77
C ASN A 69 -15.56 14.09 -20.28
N LEU A 70 -15.77 15.04 -21.18
CA LEU A 70 -15.89 16.45 -20.83
C LEU A 70 -17.36 16.79 -20.54
N GLU A 71 -17.70 16.82 -19.25
CA GLU A 71 -18.93 17.37 -18.63
C GLU A 71 -20.31 16.85 -19.11
N ASP A 72 -21.13 16.50 -18.12
CA ASP A 72 -22.55 16.18 -18.26
C ASP A 72 -23.35 17.36 -18.84
N LYS A 73 -23.64 17.30 -20.14
CA LYS A 73 -24.97 17.44 -20.77
C LYS A 73 -24.76 17.58 -22.27
N VAL A 74 -25.38 16.67 -23.03
CA VAL A 74 -25.28 16.46 -24.48
C VAL A 74 -24.11 15.55 -24.86
N ARG A 75 -24.42 14.41 -25.50
CA ARG A 75 -23.49 13.45 -26.11
C ARG A 75 -22.48 14.19 -27.01
N LYS A 76 -21.35 14.62 -26.45
CA LYS A 76 -20.20 15.06 -27.21
C LYS A 76 -19.31 13.85 -27.51
N PRO A 77 -18.65 13.82 -28.67
CA PRO A 77 -17.68 12.78 -28.97
C PRO A 77 -16.57 12.79 -27.93
N GLN A 78 -16.18 11.60 -27.51
CA GLN A 78 -15.04 11.31 -26.65
C GLN A 78 -13.75 11.87 -27.29
N THR A 79 -13.08 12.82 -26.63
CA THR A 79 -11.84 13.44 -27.15
C THR A 79 -10.62 12.75 -26.56
N PRO A 80 -9.59 12.43 -27.36
CA PRO A 80 -8.36 11.87 -26.82
C PRO A 80 -7.73 12.78 -25.75
N LEU A 81 -7.20 12.22 -24.65
CA LEU A 81 -6.51 12.93 -23.57
C LEU A 81 -5.31 13.72 -24.09
N PHE A 82 -4.71 13.21 -25.16
CA PHE A 82 -3.58 13.82 -25.85
C PHE A 82 -3.99 14.30 -27.25
N ALA A 83 -5.25 14.73 -27.41
CA ALA A 83 -5.69 15.40 -28.62
C ALA A 83 -4.81 16.62 -28.90
N GLY A 84 -4.48 16.81 -30.17
CA GLY A 84 -3.57 17.83 -30.63
C GLY A 84 -2.09 17.45 -30.59
N TYR A 85 -1.70 16.24 -30.16
CA TYR A 85 -0.28 15.85 -30.09
C TYR A 85 0.07 14.66 -31.01
N VAL A 86 1.25 14.75 -31.65
CA VAL A 86 1.90 13.65 -32.39
C VAL A 86 3.32 13.52 -31.87
N PHE A 87 3.76 12.29 -31.64
CA PHE A 87 5.09 11.96 -31.14
C PHE A 87 5.93 11.40 -32.26
N VAL A 88 7.17 11.84 -32.36
CA VAL A 88 8.06 11.43 -33.46
C VAL A 88 9.44 11.08 -32.92
N LEU A 89 9.91 9.88 -33.23
CA LEU A 89 11.27 9.45 -32.97
C LEU A 89 12.13 9.85 -34.16
N SER A 90 12.99 10.86 -33.99
CA SER A 90 13.81 11.39 -35.07
C SER A 90 15.08 12.03 -34.55
N THR A 91 15.94 12.50 -35.46
CA THR A 91 16.92 13.55 -35.14
C THR A 91 16.24 14.91 -35.17
N GLN A 92 16.78 15.88 -34.44
CA GLN A 92 16.19 17.22 -34.35
C GLN A 92 16.17 17.92 -35.72
N GLU A 93 17.25 17.82 -36.49
CA GLU A 93 17.38 18.49 -37.80
C GLU A 93 16.31 17.98 -38.79
N ALA A 94 16.14 16.66 -38.88
CA ALA A 94 15.17 16.06 -39.79
C ALA A 94 13.73 16.48 -39.45
N LEU A 95 13.40 16.60 -38.17
CA LEU A 95 12.07 16.99 -37.74
C LEU A 95 11.76 18.46 -38.03
N VAL A 96 12.70 19.36 -37.72
CA VAL A 96 12.54 20.79 -37.98
C VAL A 96 12.39 21.05 -39.48
N ASP A 97 13.25 20.44 -40.30
CA ASP A 97 13.19 20.56 -41.75
C ASP A 97 11.87 20.03 -42.32
N PHE A 98 11.35 18.92 -41.78
CA PHE A 98 10.05 18.37 -42.18
C PHE A 98 8.92 19.34 -41.86
N ILE A 99 8.85 19.83 -40.62
CA ILE A 99 7.78 20.73 -40.17
C ILE A 99 7.79 22.02 -40.99
N ASP A 100 8.96 22.66 -41.17
CA ASP A 100 9.07 23.91 -41.91
C ASP A 100 8.63 23.78 -43.39
N LYS A 101 8.86 22.62 -44.02
CA LYS A 101 8.56 22.39 -45.44
C LYS A 101 7.17 21.80 -45.70
N GLN A 102 6.73 20.87 -44.86
CA GLN A 102 5.58 20.00 -45.14
C GLN A 102 4.38 20.27 -44.23
N TYR A 103 4.60 20.88 -43.05
CA TYR A 103 3.52 21.16 -42.10
C TYR A 103 3.82 22.42 -41.25
N PRO A 104 3.91 23.61 -41.87
CA PRO A 104 4.38 24.84 -41.21
C PRO A 104 3.46 25.33 -40.09
N ASP A 105 2.20 24.89 -40.06
CA ASP A 105 1.23 25.21 -39.00
C ASP A 105 1.41 24.36 -37.73
N GLY A 106 2.27 23.33 -37.77
CA GLY A 106 2.62 22.52 -36.60
C GLY A 106 3.65 23.20 -35.71
N THR A 107 3.57 22.97 -34.40
CA THR A 107 4.53 23.52 -33.44
C THR A 107 5.25 22.40 -32.70
N ILE A 108 6.56 22.27 -32.87
CA ILE A 108 7.38 21.40 -32.01
C ILE A 108 7.44 22.05 -30.61
N LEU A 109 7.13 21.27 -29.58
CA LEU A 109 7.11 21.79 -28.22
C LEU A 109 8.53 22.04 -27.68
N TYR A 110 8.63 23.02 -26.78
CA TYR A 110 9.86 23.36 -26.07
C TYR A 110 9.71 23.10 -24.57
N GLU A 111 10.80 22.75 -23.89
CA GLU A 111 10.82 22.68 -22.44
C GLU A 111 10.50 24.04 -21.82
N ARG A 112 9.70 24.03 -20.74
CA ARG A 112 9.36 25.25 -20.00
C ARG A 112 10.60 25.76 -19.28
N ARG A 113 10.98 27.03 -19.50
CA ARG A 113 12.12 27.66 -18.81
C ARG A 113 11.88 27.66 -17.30
N THR A 114 12.70 26.90 -16.56
CA THR A 114 12.69 26.86 -15.09
C THR A 114 13.74 27.78 -14.45
N GLU A 115 14.77 28.19 -15.20
CA GLU A 115 15.85 29.06 -14.71
C GLU A 115 16.24 30.15 -15.71
N SER A 116 16.61 31.33 -15.21
CA SER A 116 17.06 32.47 -16.02
C SER A 116 18.45 32.19 -16.60
N GLY A 117 18.53 31.91 -17.91
CA GLY A 117 19.80 31.84 -18.65
C GLY A 117 19.93 30.62 -19.58
N ARG A 118 19.13 29.57 -19.40
CA ARG A 118 19.13 28.41 -20.30
C ARG A 118 18.37 28.72 -21.60
N LYS A 119 18.99 28.42 -22.75
CA LYS A 119 18.29 28.44 -24.05
C LYS A 119 17.14 27.42 -24.02
N ALA A 120 16.03 27.75 -24.68
CA ALA A 120 14.89 26.83 -24.76
C ALA A 120 15.28 25.64 -25.67
N CYS A 121 15.27 24.43 -25.11
CA CYS A 121 15.47 23.18 -25.85
C CYS A 121 14.11 22.61 -26.27
N LEU A 122 14.10 21.79 -27.33
CA LEU A 122 12.91 21.05 -27.72
C LEU A 122 12.52 20.07 -26.62
N LEU A 123 11.22 19.88 -26.40
CA LEU A 123 10.70 18.93 -25.44
C LEU A 123 10.96 17.52 -25.97
N THR A 124 11.77 16.76 -25.23
CA THR A 124 12.10 15.37 -25.55
C THR A 124 11.52 14.44 -24.49
N ILE A 125 11.07 13.26 -24.91
CA ILE A 125 10.55 12.23 -24.02
C ILE A 125 11.58 11.09 -23.98
N PRO A 126 12.03 10.66 -22.79
CA PRO A 126 12.88 9.49 -22.67
C PRO A 126 12.21 8.25 -23.28
N GLU A 127 12.97 7.43 -24.01
CA GLU A 127 12.48 6.20 -24.68
C GLU A 127 11.64 5.30 -23.74
N GLY A 128 12.10 5.11 -22.50
CA GLY A 128 11.34 4.31 -21.51
C GLY A 128 9.98 4.91 -21.15
N GLN A 129 9.85 6.24 -21.13
CA GLN A 129 8.56 6.90 -20.91
C GLN A 129 7.65 6.80 -22.13
N MET A 130 8.21 6.90 -23.34
CA MET A 130 7.43 6.75 -24.57
C MET A 130 6.88 5.33 -24.71
N ARG A 131 7.71 4.31 -24.49
CA ARG A 131 7.27 2.90 -24.56
C ARG A 131 6.12 2.61 -23.61
N PHE A 132 6.26 3.05 -22.35
CA PHE A 132 5.17 2.99 -21.37
C PHE A 132 3.90 3.68 -21.88
N PHE A 133 4.04 4.89 -22.42
CA PHE A 133 2.91 5.68 -22.91
C PHE A 133 2.18 4.99 -24.06
N LYS A 134 2.93 4.44 -25.02
CA LYS A 134 2.39 3.66 -26.14
C LYS A 134 1.66 2.41 -25.66
N ASP A 135 2.32 1.59 -24.86
CA ASP A 135 1.76 0.34 -24.33
C ASP A 135 0.48 0.61 -23.51
N PHE A 136 0.49 1.67 -22.70
CA PHE A 136 -0.68 2.10 -21.93
C PHE A 136 -1.83 2.54 -22.85
N ASN A 137 -1.54 3.39 -23.83
CA ASN A 137 -2.59 3.95 -24.68
C ASN A 137 -3.14 2.92 -25.68
N GLU A 138 -2.36 1.94 -26.13
CA GLU A 138 -2.85 0.91 -27.05
C GLU A 138 -3.64 -0.20 -26.34
N ASN A 139 -3.28 -0.55 -25.11
CA ASN A 139 -3.85 -1.72 -24.44
C ASN A 139 -4.83 -1.38 -23.30
N TYR A 140 -4.77 -0.19 -22.71
CA TYR A 140 -5.52 0.13 -21.47
C TYR A 140 -6.36 1.41 -21.57
N ALA A 141 -6.10 2.28 -22.53
CA ALA A 141 -6.77 3.56 -22.69
C ALA A 141 -8.30 3.51 -22.68
N GLU A 142 -8.90 2.50 -23.33
CA GLU A 142 -10.36 2.36 -23.40
C GLU A 142 -10.99 2.04 -22.03
N HIS A 143 -10.19 1.54 -21.11
CA HIS A 143 -10.59 1.23 -19.74
C HIS A 143 -10.34 2.41 -18.79
N VAL A 144 -9.55 3.39 -19.20
CA VAL A 144 -9.10 4.48 -18.34
C VAL A 144 -10.15 5.58 -18.24
N ILE A 145 -10.47 6.00 -17.03
CA ILE A 145 -11.38 7.11 -16.77
C ILE A 145 -10.63 8.21 -16.02
N VAL A 146 -10.50 9.38 -16.66
CA VAL A 146 -10.00 10.59 -16.01
C VAL A 146 -11.04 11.08 -15.02
N LEU A 147 -10.59 11.37 -13.81
CA LEU A 147 -11.45 11.78 -12.71
C LEU A 147 -11.44 13.30 -12.55
N GLU A 148 -12.60 13.86 -12.22
CA GLU A 148 -12.76 15.32 -12.03
C GLU A 148 -12.04 15.84 -10.78
N ARG A 149 -12.00 15.02 -9.73
CA ARG A 149 -11.38 15.40 -8.45
C ARG A 149 -9.87 15.16 -8.47
N PRO A 150 -9.08 15.99 -7.77
CA PRO A 150 -7.65 15.75 -7.58
C PRO A 150 -7.33 14.40 -6.95
N TYR A 151 -6.14 13.86 -7.23
CA TYR A 151 -5.68 12.55 -6.75
C TYR A 151 -5.80 12.40 -5.22
N ASN A 152 -5.42 13.43 -4.47
CA ASN A 152 -5.43 13.42 -3.01
C ASN A 152 -6.83 13.23 -2.41
N ASN A 153 -7.90 13.57 -3.14
CA ASN A 153 -9.26 13.36 -2.67
C ASN A 153 -9.65 11.87 -2.59
N TYR A 154 -8.86 10.98 -3.20
CA TYR A 154 -9.07 9.54 -3.18
C TYR A 154 -8.27 8.82 -2.10
N ALA A 155 -7.49 9.55 -1.29
CA ALA A 155 -6.81 8.98 -0.12
C ALA A 155 -7.80 8.47 0.94
N PHE A 156 -9.03 9.02 0.97
CA PHE A 156 -10.07 8.67 1.94
C PHE A 156 -11.36 8.24 1.23
N ASN A 157 -12.06 7.28 1.83
CA ASN A 157 -13.40 6.91 1.41
C ASN A 157 -14.40 7.99 1.87
N PRO A 158 -15.11 8.66 0.95
CA PRO A 158 -16.00 9.76 1.31
C PRO A 158 -17.23 9.33 2.12
N LYS A 159 -17.57 8.04 2.14
CA LYS A 159 -18.72 7.51 2.90
C LYS A 159 -18.37 7.15 4.33
N THR A 160 -17.19 6.56 4.54
CA THR A 160 -16.78 6.07 5.86
C THR A 160 -15.79 7.00 6.55
N GLY A 161 -15.18 7.94 5.82
CA GLY A 161 -14.06 8.76 6.30
C GLY A 161 -12.78 7.98 6.50
N GLU A 162 -12.77 6.66 6.22
CA GLU A 162 -11.60 5.82 6.43
C GLU A 162 -10.62 5.92 5.26
N PRO A 163 -9.31 5.84 5.54
CA PRO A 163 -8.27 5.79 4.51
C PRO A 163 -8.47 4.64 3.52
N ASN A 164 -8.30 4.91 2.23
CA ASN A 164 -8.24 3.87 1.21
C ASN A 164 -6.89 3.15 1.26
N GLU A 165 -6.87 1.88 0.86
CA GLU A 165 -5.62 1.14 0.74
C GLU A 165 -4.82 1.69 -0.43
N ILE A 166 -3.50 1.75 -0.27
CA ILE A 166 -2.58 2.04 -1.36
C ILE A 166 -1.94 0.75 -1.84
N VAL A 167 -1.83 0.62 -3.16
CA VAL A 167 -1.22 -0.54 -3.79
C VAL A 167 -0.19 -0.10 -4.84
N LYS A 168 0.80 -0.95 -5.06
CA LYS A 168 1.77 -0.84 -6.14
C LYS A 168 1.56 -1.96 -7.14
N VAL A 169 1.55 -1.62 -8.41
CA VAL A 169 1.48 -2.58 -9.51
C VAL A 169 2.86 -3.21 -9.74
N LEU A 170 2.93 -4.54 -9.82
CA LEU A 170 4.17 -5.31 -9.94
C LEU A 170 4.49 -5.74 -11.37
N ASP A 171 3.49 -5.76 -12.26
CA ASP A 171 3.58 -6.25 -13.62
C ASP A 171 2.80 -5.41 -14.64
N GLY A 172 2.94 -5.76 -15.92
CA GLY A 172 2.31 -5.05 -17.03
C GLY A 172 2.83 -3.61 -17.22
N PRO A 173 2.16 -2.80 -18.06
CA PRO A 173 2.62 -1.45 -18.36
C PRO A 173 2.63 -0.54 -17.15
N LEU A 174 1.71 -0.72 -16.19
CA LEU A 174 1.66 0.07 -14.97
C LEU A 174 2.64 -0.37 -13.89
N LYS A 175 3.55 -1.30 -14.19
CA LYS A 175 4.57 -1.75 -13.25
C LYS A 175 5.29 -0.57 -12.58
N GLY A 176 5.36 -0.62 -11.25
CA GLY A 176 5.94 0.41 -10.40
C GLY A 176 5.00 1.57 -10.09
N ARG A 177 3.78 1.61 -10.63
CA ARG A 177 2.81 2.66 -10.31
C ARG A 177 2.09 2.36 -9.01
N GLU A 178 1.98 3.40 -8.20
CA GLU A 178 1.23 3.39 -6.95
C GLU A 178 -0.11 4.09 -7.13
N GLY A 179 -1.11 3.63 -6.38
CA GLY A 179 -2.41 4.26 -6.39
C GLY A 179 -3.33 3.78 -5.28
N TYR A 180 -4.39 4.55 -5.05
CA TYR A 180 -5.44 4.23 -4.10
C TYR A 180 -6.41 3.22 -4.68
N LEU A 181 -6.63 2.14 -3.93
CA LEU A 181 -7.69 1.18 -4.17
C LEU A 181 -9.04 1.78 -3.76
N THR A 182 -9.75 2.32 -4.75
CA THR A 182 -11.03 3.02 -4.53
C THR A 182 -12.20 2.21 -5.05
N ARG A 183 -13.35 2.27 -4.38
CA ARG A 183 -14.57 1.58 -4.80
C ARG A 183 -15.53 2.53 -5.52
N PHE A 184 -15.77 2.29 -6.80
CA PHE A 184 -16.77 2.98 -7.61
C PHE A 184 -17.90 2.00 -7.95
N HIS A 185 -19.15 2.31 -7.61
CA HIS A 185 -20.31 1.45 -7.89
C HIS A 185 -20.11 -0.05 -7.59
N LYS A 186 -19.45 -0.36 -6.44
CA LYS A 186 -19.07 -1.72 -5.96
C LYS A 186 -17.84 -2.34 -6.64
N GLU A 187 -17.37 -1.78 -7.75
CA GLU A 187 -16.14 -2.19 -8.43
C GLU A 187 -14.90 -1.58 -7.74
N ARG A 188 -13.85 -2.38 -7.56
CA ARG A 188 -12.57 -1.91 -7.03
C ARG A 188 -11.68 -1.45 -8.20
N ARG A 189 -11.26 -0.19 -8.15
CA ARG A 189 -10.48 0.47 -9.18
C ARG A 189 -9.16 0.98 -8.61
N LEU A 190 -8.12 0.97 -9.43
CA LEU A 190 -6.87 1.63 -9.11
C LEU A 190 -6.99 3.10 -9.50
N VAL A 191 -6.85 4.01 -8.55
CA VAL A 191 -6.75 5.45 -8.82
C VAL A 191 -5.30 5.86 -8.64
N PHE A 192 -4.64 6.36 -9.68
CA PHE A 192 -3.24 6.81 -9.62
C PHE A 192 -3.09 8.19 -10.25
N ASN A 193 -1.96 8.83 -9.97
CA ASN A 193 -1.67 10.17 -10.46
C ASN A 193 -0.90 10.13 -11.78
N MET A 194 -1.37 10.87 -12.79
CA MET A 194 -0.73 10.93 -14.11
C MET A 194 -0.37 12.38 -14.46
N LYS A 195 0.87 12.61 -14.88
CA LYS A 195 1.35 13.94 -15.30
C LYS A 195 0.92 14.23 -16.73
N ALA A 196 0.46 15.45 -16.98
CA ALA A 196 0.21 15.97 -18.32
C ALA A 196 1.53 16.14 -19.09
N ILE A 197 1.51 15.92 -20.40
CA ILE A 197 2.73 16.01 -21.24
C ILE A 197 3.19 17.46 -21.42
N ASP A 198 2.26 18.39 -21.55
CA ASP A 198 2.52 19.79 -21.89
C ASP A 198 2.58 20.71 -20.66
N SER A 199 2.32 20.18 -19.47
CA SER A 199 2.18 20.99 -18.26
C SER A 199 2.58 20.23 -17.00
N ASN A 200 2.96 20.98 -15.96
CA ASN A 200 3.11 20.42 -14.61
C ASN A 200 1.75 20.09 -13.95
N ARG A 201 0.69 19.95 -14.75
CA ARG A 201 -0.63 19.54 -14.25
C ARG A 201 -0.64 18.03 -14.09
N HIS A 202 -1.38 17.60 -13.09
CA HIS A 202 -1.54 16.20 -12.72
C HIS A 202 -3.02 15.88 -12.74
N PHE A 203 -3.37 14.73 -13.32
CA PHE A 203 -4.74 14.22 -13.38
C PHE A 203 -4.85 12.96 -12.55
N ALA A 204 -5.95 12.83 -11.81
CA ALA A 204 -6.32 11.58 -11.20
C ALA A 204 -6.95 10.67 -12.27
N VAL A 205 -6.44 9.45 -12.36
CA VAL A 205 -6.85 8.50 -13.38
C VAL A 205 -7.30 7.22 -12.68
N SER A 206 -8.47 6.69 -13.07
CA SER A 206 -8.95 5.40 -12.58
C SER A 206 -8.92 4.32 -13.64
N ILE A 207 -8.54 3.11 -13.23
CA ILE A 207 -8.61 1.91 -14.05
C ILE A 207 -9.53 0.87 -13.38
N PRO A 208 -10.55 0.36 -14.10
CA PRO A 208 -11.44 -0.68 -13.65
C PRO A 208 -10.69 -1.99 -13.45
N ASN A 209 -11.25 -2.89 -12.63
CA ASN A 209 -10.64 -4.17 -12.26
C ASN A 209 -9.13 -4.10 -11.98
N VAL A 210 -8.74 -3.51 -10.84
CA VAL A 210 -7.34 -3.52 -10.36
C VAL A 210 -6.72 -4.92 -10.34
N TRP A 211 -7.55 -5.96 -10.25
CA TRP A 211 -7.17 -7.37 -10.22
C TRP A 211 -6.68 -7.94 -11.55
N ASN A 212 -6.76 -7.15 -12.62
CA ASN A 212 -6.08 -7.48 -13.87
C ASN A 212 -4.56 -7.29 -13.77
N PHE A 213 -4.10 -6.64 -12.69
CA PHE A 213 -2.68 -6.45 -12.38
C PHE A 213 -2.29 -7.26 -11.15
N GLN A 214 -1.06 -7.74 -11.11
CA GLN A 214 -0.45 -8.15 -9.85
C GLN A 214 -0.16 -6.90 -9.03
N VAL A 215 -0.73 -6.83 -7.84
CA VAL A 215 -0.57 -5.68 -6.93
C VAL A 215 -0.12 -6.12 -5.56
N VAL A 216 0.76 -5.32 -4.96
CA VAL A 216 1.12 -5.43 -3.55
C VAL A 216 0.56 -4.24 -2.79
N ARG A 217 0.10 -4.47 -1.57
CA ARG A 217 -0.33 -3.41 -0.66
C ARG A 217 0.91 -2.73 -0.07
N LEU A 218 0.91 -1.40 -0.05
CA LEU A 218 1.91 -0.62 0.68
C LEU A 218 1.36 -0.25 2.06
N HIS A 219 2.23 -0.22 3.06
CA HIS A 219 1.92 0.35 4.37
C HIS A 219 1.73 1.86 4.23
N ASN A 220 0.61 2.41 4.70
CA ASN A 220 0.39 3.85 4.63
C ASN A 220 0.93 4.53 5.89
N THR A 221 2.00 5.31 5.76
CA THR A 221 2.61 5.98 6.92
C THR A 221 1.70 7.06 7.53
N GLU A 222 0.68 7.50 6.80
CA GLU A 222 -0.25 8.55 7.20
C GLU A 222 -1.68 8.00 7.20
N GLY A 223 -2.07 7.42 8.33
CA GLY A 223 -3.41 6.86 8.50
C GLY A 223 -3.55 5.44 7.96
N ASP A 224 -2.61 4.54 8.28
CA ASP A 224 -2.83 3.13 7.97
C ASP A 224 -4.07 2.58 8.69
N ARG A 225 -4.94 1.88 7.94
CA ARG A 225 -6.13 1.24 8.51
C ARG A 225 -5.79 0.21 9.59
N GLN A 226 -4.67 -0.50 9.48
CA GLN A 226 -4.26 -1.46 10.50
C GLN A 226 -3.75 -0.74 11.75
N THR A 227 -2.84 0.22 11.59
CA THR A 227 -2.35 1.07 12.69
C THR A 227 -3.50 1.71 13.48
N ILE A 228 -4.52 2.21 12.78
CA ILE A 228 -5.71 2.79 13.43
C ILE A 228 -6.54 1.70 14.10
N GLY A 229 -6.79 0.58 13.42
CA GLY A 229 -7.60 -0.53 13.92
C GLY A 229 -7.05 -1.21 15.18
N THR A 230 -5.73 -1.25 15.34
CA THR A 230 -5.05 -1.89 16.48
C THR A 230 -4.86 -0.96 17.67
N ARG A 231 -5.14 0.34 17.56
CA ARG A 231 -4.80 1.36 18.58
C ARG A 231 -5.28 0.98 19.99
N LYS A 232 -6.53 0.54 20.13
CA LYS A 232 -7.09 0.13 21.43
C LYS A 232 -6.46 -1.15 21.95
N ALA A 233 -6.23 -2.12 21.07
CA ALA A 233 -5.59 -3.37 21.43
C ALA A 233 -4.15 -3.14 21.88
N ARG A 234 -3.41 -2.24 21.22
CA ARG A 234 -2.08 -1.80 21.64
C ARG A 234 -2.09 -1.15 23.02
N ALA A 235 -3.09 -0.32 23.34
CA ALA A 235 -3.22 0.28 24.66
C ALA A 235 -3.44 -0.77 25.76
N VAL A 236 -4.35 -1.72 25.53
CA VAL A 236 -4.61 -2.82 26.47
C VAL A 236 -3.38 -3.71 26.62
N ASP A 237 -2.75 -4.07 25.52
CA ASP A 237 -1.54 -4.88 25.46
C ASP A 237 -0.38 -4.25 26.26
N TRP A 238 -0.19 -2.93 26.14
CA TRP A 238 0.78 -2.18 26.95
C TRP A 238 0.49 -2.31 28.45
N LEU A 239 -0.76 -2.13 28.86
CA LEU A 239 -1.18 -2.25 30.26
C LEU A 239 -1.01 -3.68 30.79
N ILE A 240 -1.40 -4.69 30.00
CA ILE A 240 -1.20 -6.12 30.34
C ILE A 240 0.29 -6.41 30.53
N GLY A 241 1.14 -5.99 29.58
CA GLY A 241 2.59 -6.20 29.69
C GLY A 241 3.20 -5.57 30.95
N MET A 242 2.79 -4.35 31.30
CA MET A 242 3.22 -3.73 32.57
C MET A 242 2.79 -4.55 33.79
N LEU A 243 1.52 -4.98 33.83
CA LEU A 243 0.97 -5.75 34.94
C LEU A 243 1.68 -7.11 35.08
N GLU A 244 1.91 -7.80 33.97
CA GLU A 244 2.66 -9.06 33.94
C GLU A 244 4.09 -8.87 34.46
N SER A 245 4.79 -7.82 34.00
CA SER A 245 6.16 -7.51 34.46
C SER A 245 6.24 -7.17 35.95
N CYS A 246 5.13 -6.72 36.55
CA CYS A 246 5.02 -6.46 37.98
C CYS A 246 4.52 -7.68 38.78
N GLY A 247 4.36 -8.84 38.15
CA GLY A 247 4.03 -10.10 38.82
C GLY A 247 2.55 -10.23 39.22
N TYR A 248 1.63 -9.57 38.51
CA TYR A 248 0.20 -9.66 38.82
C TYR A 248 -0.44 -10.99 38.39
N ASP A 249 0.15 -11.73 37.44
CA ASP A 249 -0.29 -13.08 37.00
C ASP A 249 -1.83 -13.18 36.91
N GLY A 250 -2.48 -14.09 37.65
CA GLY A 250 -3.95 -14.25 37.66
C GLY A 250 -4.77 -13.03 38.11
N LYS A 251 -4.14 -11.96 38.62
CA LYS A 251 -4.77 -10.67 38.95
C LYS A 251 -4.63 -9.62 37.85
N THR A 252 -4.02 -9.96 36.71
CA THR A 252 -3.79 -9.03 35.59
C THR A 252 -5.08 -8.42 35.06
N LEU A 253 -6.13 -9.21 34.75
CA LEU A 253 -7.39 -8.66 34.25
C LEU A 253 -8.15 -7.79 35.27
N PRO A 254 -8.34 -8.21 36.54
CA PRO A 254 -8.94 -7.34 37.55
C PRO A 254 -8.25 -5.98 37.65
N MET A 255 -6.91 -5.96 37.67
CA MET A 255 -6.14 -4.73 37.75
C MET A 255 -6.21 -3.88 36.48
N LEU A 256 -6.22 -4.52 35.30
CA LEU A 256 -6.44 -3.83 34.03
C LEU A 256 -7.77 -3.07 34.05
N TYR A 257 -8.85 -3.74 34.47
CA TYR A 257 -10.17 -3.12 34.55
C TYR A 257 -10.18 -1.96 35.56
N GLU A 258 -9.61 -2.16 36.75
CA GLU A 258 -9.55 -1.11 37.77
C GLU A 258 -8.80 0.13 37.28
N ILE A 259 -7.67 -0.04 36.59
CA ILE A 259 -6.88 1.06 36.02
C ILE A 259 -7.69 1.82 34.97
N VAL A 260 -8.28 1.09 34.02
CA VAL A 260 -9.02 1.70 32.91
C VAL A 260 -10.28 2.40 33.43
N GLU A 261 -11.04 1.76 34.33
CA GLU A 261 -12.26 2.33 34.94
C GLU A 261 -11.92 3.58 35.78
N SER A 262 -10.82 3.55 36.56
CA SER A 262 -10.34 4.71 37.33
C SER A 262 -9.96 5.88 36.42
N LEU A 263 -9.20 5.61 35.35
CA LEU A 263 -8.81 6.64 34.38
C LEU A 263 -10.00 7.16 33.57
N ALA A 264 -11.01 6.34 33.31
CA ALA A 264 -12.23 6.76 32.61
C ALA A 264 -13.00 7.80 33.43
N VAL A 265 -13.05 7.63 34.75
CA VAL A 265 -13.66 8.62 35.68
C VAL A 265 -12.78 9.86 35.82
N LYS A 266 -11.47 9.68 35.99
CA LYS A 266 -10.51 10.78 36.18
C LYS A 266 -9.26 10.52 35.34
N PRO A 267 -9.12 11.12 34.15
CA PRO A 267 -8.02 10.84 33.22
C PRO A 267 -6.72 11.53 33.66
N SER A 268 -6.18 11.12 34.80
CA SER A 268 -4.95 11.65 35.40
C SER A 268 -4.06 10.51 35.88
N PHE A 269 -2.99 10.25 35.14
CA PHE A 269 -1.97 9.28 35.54
C PHE A 269 -1.29 9.65 36.86
N ALA A 270 -1.13 10.95 37.16
CA ALA A 270 -0.55 11.41 38.41
C ALA A 270 -1.40 11.00 39.62
N GLU A 271 -2.73 11.08 39.50
CA GLU A 271 -3.66 10.70 40.56
C GLU A 271 -3.79 9.19 40.67
N LEU A 272 -3.85 8.48 39.53
CA LEU A 272 -3.79 7.02 39.51
C LEU A 272 -2.53 6.50 40.22
N ARG A 273 -1.36 7.08 39.92
CA ARG A 273 -0.09 6.67 40.55
C ARG A 273 -0.08 6.87 42.07
N LYS A 274 -0.65 7.97 42.56
CA LYS A 274 -0.81 8.20 44.02
C LYS A 274 -1.73 7.15 44.64
N ASP A 275 -2.83 6.82 43.96
CA ASP A 275 -3.76 5.80 44.41
C ASP A 275 -3.13 4.40 44.43
N LEU A 276 -2.36 4.05 43.40
CA LEU A 276 -1.59 2.80 43.34
C LEU A 276 -0.59 2.70 44.50
N ILE A 277 0.16 3.76 44.81
CA ILE A 277 1.07 3.78 45.97
C ILE A 277 0.29 3.58 47.27
N ARG A 278 -0.82 4.28 47.45
CA ARG A 278 -1.69 4.14 48.64
C ARG A 278 -2.22 2.72 48.81
N LYS A 279 -2.46 2.01 47.70
CA LYS A 279 -2.89 0.60 47.67
C LYS A 279 -1.74 -0.41 47.74
N GLY A 280 -0.49 0.04 47.83
CA GLY A 280 0.70 -0.82 47.94
C GLY A 280 1.25 -1.32 46.59
N HIS A 281 0.80 -0.77 45.46
CA HIS A 281 1.21 -1.14 44.11
C HIS A 281 2.41 -0.29 43.62
N GLU A 282 3.50 -0.26 44.40
CA GLU A 282 4.64 0.64 44.17
C GLU A 282 5.36 0.38 42.84
N ALA A 283 5.68 -0.89 42.54
CA ALA A 283 6.37 -1.27 41.30
C ALA A 283 5.56 -0.86 40.05
N LEU A 284 4.24 -1.05 40.10
CA LEU A 284 3.35 -0.64 39.02
C LEU A 284 3.29 0.89 38.89
N SER A 285 3.22 1.62 40.00
CA SER A 285 3.26 3.09 39.99
C SER A 285 4.57 3.64 39.40
N GLN A 286 5.70 2.98 39.65
CA GLN A 286 7.00 3.31 39.06
C GLN A 286 7.03 3.03 37.55
N ARG A 287 6.53 1.86 37.11
CA ARG A 287 6.38 1.54 35.67
C ARG A 287 5.48 2.54 34.94
N MET A 288 4.36 2.94 35.54
CA MET A 288 3.50 3.97 34.95
C MET A 288 4.17 5.35 34.89
N ALA A 289 5.17 5.61 35.72
CA ALA A 289 5.94 6.86 35.69
C ALA A 289 6.88 6.95 34.47
N SER A 290 7.29 5.81 33.91
CA SER A 290 8.18 5.73 32.75
C SER A 290 7.45 5.74 31.41
N LEU A 291 6.13 5.95 31.41
CA LEU A 291 5.34 6.08 30.19
C LEU A 291 5.85 7.24 29.33
N SER A 292 6.10 6.96 28.05
CA SER A 292 6.36 8.03 27.08
C SER A 292 5.08 8.83 26.82
N ALA A 293 5.22 10.02 26.23
CA ALA A 293 4.07 10.83 25.83
C ALA A 293 3.17 10.08 24.82
N GLN A 294 3.77 9.30 23.92
CA GLN A 294 3.05 8.52 22.91
C GLN A 294 2.24 7.37 23.54
N ASP A 295 2.83 6.65 24.49
CA ASP A 295 2.15 5.56 25.19
C ASP A 295 1.03 6.08 26.10
N ALA A 296 1.26 7.23 26.76
CA ALA A 296 0.23 7.91 27.54
C ALA A 296 -0.95 8.35 26.66
N GLU A 297 -0.69 8.92 25.48
CA GLU A 297 -1.74 9.28 24.51
C GLU A 297 -2.52 8.05 24.02
N LEU A 298 -1.82 6.95 23.75
CA LEU A 298 -2.40 5.67 23.36
C LEU A 298 -3.38 5.15 24.41
N ILE A 299 -2.97 5.13 25.69
CA ILE A 299 -3.82 4.71 26.81
C ILE A 299 -4.97 5.69 27.02
N LEU A 300 -4.74 7.00 26.94
CA LEU A 300 -5.81 7.99 27.05
C LEU A 300 -6.86 7.87 25.93
N ASN A 301 -6.46 7.43 24.74
CA ASN A 301 -7.40 7.14 23.66
C ASN A 301 -8.34 5.98 24.01
N LEU A 302 -7.81 4.90 24.59
CA LEU A 302 -8.60 3.79 25.10
C LEU A 302 -9.54 4.25 26.22
N VAL A 303 -9.01 5.00 27.18
CA VAL A 303 -9.76 5.52 28.34
C VAL A 303 -10.92 6.41 27.94
N ARG A 304 -10.73 7.32 26.97
CA ARG A 304 -11.82 8.15 26.42
C ARG A 304 -12.90 7.28 25.79
N TYR A 305 -12.50 6.24 25.06
CA TYR A 305 -13.46 5.33 24.45
C TYR A 305 -14.22 4.51 25.50
N GLU A 306 -13.55 4.05 26.56
CA GLU A 306 -14.20 3.36 27.68
C GLU A 306 -15.20 4.28 28.39
N HIS A 307 -14.84 5.53 28.65
CA HIS A 307 -15.74 6.52 29.24
C HIS A 307 -17.03 6.66 28.41
N ASP A 308 -16.91 6.75 27.08
CA ASP A 308 -18.04 6.89 26.17
C ASP A 308 -18.79 5.55 25.94
N ASN A 309 -18.14 4.42 26.22
CA ASN A 309 -18.67 3.07 26.03
C ASN A 309 -18.33 2.16 27.22
N PRO A 310 -18.95 2.38 28.40
CA PRO A 310 -18.59 1.65 29.62
C PRO A 310 -18.72 0.13 29.47
N GLY A 311 -17.70 -0.59 29.94
CA GLY A 311 -17.60 -2.05 29.83
C GLY A 311 -16.93 -2.53 28.54
N TYR A 312 -16.46 -1.64 27.67
CA TYR A 312 -15.81 -2.03 26.41
C TYR A 312 -14.60 -2.93 26.66
N VAL A 313 -13.66 -2.55 27.53
CA VAL A 313 -12.46 -3.37 27.81
C VAL A 313 -12.85 -4.72 28.39
N ARG A 314 -13.75 -4.75 29.38
CA ARG A 314 -14.20 -5.99 30.03
C ARG A 314 -14.85 -6.97 29.05
N ASN A 315 -15.60 -6.47 28.08
CA ASN A 315 -16.29 -7.29 27.08
C ASN A 315 -15.37 -7.82 25.97
N HIS A 316 -14.21 -7.21 25.75
CA HIS A 316 -13.29 -7.57 24.65
C HIS A 316 -12.00 -8.26 25.14
N TRP A 317 -11.66 -8.12 26.41
CA TRP A 317 -10.52 -8.79 27.06
C TRP A 317 -11.00 -9.50 28.33
N ASP A 318 -11.80 -10.56 28.15
CA ASP A 318 -12.37 -11.38 29.23
C ASP A 318 -11.47 -12.56 29.63
N LYS A 319 -10.39 -12.79 28.88
CA LYS A 319 -9.43 -13.88 29.07
C LYS A 319 -8.01 -13.37 29.05
N HIS A 320 -7.19 -13.93 29.93
CA HIS A 320 -5.76 -13.66 30.02
C HIS A 320 -5.03 -14.99 29.93
N VAL A 321 -4.39 -15.20 28.79
CA VAL A 321 -3.65 -16.43 28.48
C VAL A 321 -2.24 -16.06 28.08
N ILE A 322 -2.06 -15.52 26.89
CA ILE A 322 -0.79 -14.99 26.36
C ILE A 322 -1.14 -13.82 25.45
N ARG A 323 -0.26 -12.83 25.36
CA ARG A 323 -0.45 -11.65 24.51
C ARG A 323 -0.50 -12.04 23.02
N PRO A 324 -1.04 -11.18 22.14
CA PRO A 324 -1.01 -11.41 20.69
C PRO A 324 0.40 -11.73 20.20
N PHE A 325 0.53 -12.53 19.14
CA PHE A 325 1.83 -13.00 18.69
C PHE A 325 2.84 -11.87 18.41
N LEU A 326 2.44 -10.77 17.75
CA LEU A 326 3.31 -9.62 17.48
C LEU A 326 2.74 -8.35 18.11
N THR A 327 3.47 -7.80 19.07
CA THR A 327 3.10 -6.57 19.78
C THR A 327 4.18 -5.49 19.58
N PRO A 328 3.84 -4.20 19.66
CA PRO A 328 4.81 -3.12 19.51
C PRO A 328 5.60 -2.84 20.81
N ALA A 329 5.15 -3.39 21.94
CA ALA A 329 5.75 -3.15 23.25
C ALA A 329 6.08 -4.50 23.89
N SER A 330 7.28 -4.64 24.45
CA SER A 330 7.64 -5.88 25.12
C SER A 330 6.87 -6.11 26.40
N GLY A 331 6.46 -5.05 27.10
CA GLY A 331 5.91 -5.12 28.46
C GLY A 331 6.97 -5.39 29.54
N VAL A 332 8.13 -5.92 29.16
CA VAL A 332 9.23 -6.31 30.05
C VAL A 332 10.55 -5.66 29.63
N GLU A 333 11.45 -5.47 30.59
CA GLU A 333 12.84 -5.07 30.31
C GLU A 333 13.66 -6.27 29.85
N PHE A 334 14.60 -6.01 28.95
CA PHE A 334 15.57 -6.99 28.47
C PHE A 334 16.86 -6.82 29.25
N GLU A 335 17.56 -7.92 29.49
CA GLU A 335 18.93 -7.85 29.97
C GLU A 335 19.84 -7.26 28.87
N ASP A 336 20.86 -6.52 29.27
CA ASP A 336 21.79 -5.86 28.35
C ASP A 336 22.40 -6.86 27.35
N GLY A 337 22.22 -6.58 26.06
CA GLY A 337 22.73 -7.41 24.97
C GLY A 337 21.91 -8.65 24.65
N LYS A 338 20.75 -8.86 25.27
CA LYS A 338 19.81 -9.94 24.92
C LYS A 338 18.64 -9.43 24.08
N ASP A 339 18.25 -10.24 23.09
CA ASP A 339 17.07 -10.01 22.26
C ASP A 339 15.85 -10.83 22.71
N GLU A 340 15.96 -11.54 23.83
CA GLU A 340 14.88 -12.34 24.42
C GLU A 340 14.72 -12.04 25.91
N ALA A 341 13.48 -11.99 26.36
CA ALA A 341 13.08 -11.98 27.76
C ALA A 341 12.22 -13.20 28.06
N VAL A 342 12.34 -13.72 29.28
CA VAL A 342 11.60 -14.90 29.75
C VAL A 342 10.63 -14.45 30.84
N LEU A 343 9.35 -14.75 30.66
CA LEU A 343 8.30 -14.43 31.62
C LEU A 343 7.58 -15.72 32.04
N PRO A 344 7.72 -16.17 33.30
CA PRO A 344 7.03 -17.35 33.79
C PRO A 344 5.56 -17.04 34.08
N HIS A 345 4.66 -17.90 33.59
CA HIS A 345 3.23 -17.91 33.95
C HIS A 345 2.88 -19.20 34.68
N ALA A 346 1.69 -19.27 35.29
CA ALA A 346 1.27 -20.43 36.07
C ALA A 346 1.27 -21.77 35.29
N HIS A 347 1.03 -21.74 33.97
CA HIS A 347 0.83 -22.95 33.15
C HIS A 347 1.77 -23.09 31.96
N PHE A 348 2.60 -22.08 31.69
CA PHE A 348 3.54 -22.06 30.58
C PHE A 348 4.63 -21.03 30.86
N THR A 349 5.73 -21.11 30.12
CA THR A 349 6.76 -20.06 30.12
C THR A 349 6.63 -19.27 28.82
N GLU A 350 6.58 -17.95 28.91
CA GLU A 350 6.57 -17.07 27.75
C GLU A 350 7.98 -16.61 27.39
N ILE A 351 8.31 -16.70 26.12
CA ILE A 351 9.48 -16.06 25.53
C ILE A 351 9.00 -14.86 24.73
N ILE A 352 9.53 -13.69 25.09
CA ILE A 352 9.28 -12.42 24.40
C ILE A 352 10.54 -12.08 23.63
N ARG A 353 10.48 -12.16 22.30
CA ARG A 353 11.64 -11.98 21.43
C ARG A 353 11.51 -10.73 20.58
N LYS A 354 12.54 -9.90 20.57
CA LYS A 354 12.65 -8.74 19.69
C LYS A 354 12.68 -9.17 18.22
N THR A 355 11.90 -8.52 17.37
CA THR A 355 11.74 -8.89 15.96
C THR A 355 11.59 -7.64 15.11
N ASP A 356 12.56 -7.40 14.23
CA ASP A 356 12.50 -6.29 13.29
C ASP A 356 11.75 -6.72 12.02
N ILE A 357 10.69 -6.01 11.67
CA ILE A 357 9.89 -6.25 10.47
C ILE A 357 10.06 -5.05 9.54
N THR A 358 10.56 -5.32 8.33
CA THR A 358 10.68 -4.32 7.26
C THR A 358 9.51 -4.41 6.31
N GLU A 359 8.83 -3.28 6.11
CA GLU A 359 7.68 -3.13 5.24
C GLU A 359 7.94 -2.06 4.18
N GLN A 360 7.37 -2.27 2.98
CA GLN A 360 7.31 -1.23 1.97
C GLN A 360 6.17 -0.28 2.31
N ALA A 361 6.50 0.98 2.51
CA ALA A 361 5.59 2.01 2.93
C ALA A 361 5.46 3.10 1.86
N TYR A 362 4.33 3.79 1.88
CA TYR A 362 4.10 4.97 1.09
C TYR A 362 3.72 6.13 1.99
N ARG A 363 4.28 7.30 1.71
CA ARG A 363 3.97 8.55 2.40
C ARG A 363 3.14 9.46 1.49
N PRO A 364 1.81 9.52 1.68
CA PRO A 364 0.90 10.34 0.86
C PRO A 364 1.29 11.81 0.76
N SER A 365 1.71 12.44 1.86
CA SER A 365 2.08 13.86 1.87
C SER A 365 3.27 14.20 0.96
N LYS A 366 4.19 13.26 0.76
CA LYS A 366 5.38 13.44 -0.10
C LYS A 366 5.24 12.76 -1.45
N GLY A 367 4.33 11.80 -1.59
CA GLY A 367 4.19 11.00 -2.79
C GLY A 367 5.38 10.08 -3.03
N GLU A 368 6.01 9.62 -1.96
CA GLU A 368 7.27 8.84 -1.99
C GLU A 368 7.08 7.49 -1.30
N GLU A 369 7.71 6.46 -1.86
CA GLU A 369 7.91 5.16 -1.20
C GLU A 369 9.11 5.23 -0.24
N GLU A 370 8.97 4.56 0.90
CA GLU A 370 10.06 4.36 1.83
C GLU A 370 10.02 2.94 2.40
N SER A 371 11.17 2.42 2.81
CA SER A 371 11.25 1.16 3.52
C SER A 371 11.30 1.46 5.01
N ILE A 372 10.32 0.98 5.77
CA ILE A 372 10.25 1.20 7.22
C ILE A 372 10.55 -0.12 7.92
N THR A 373 11.49 -0.08 8.86
CA THR A 373 11.73 -1.19 9.79
C THR A 373 11.16 -0.81 11.14
N THR A 374 10.21 -1.60 11.61
CA THR A 374 9.59 -1.44 12.92
C THR A 374 9.96 -2.63 13.79
N THR A 375 10.44 -2.35 15.00
CA THR A 375 10.66 -3.38 16.01
C THR A 375 9.34 -3.77 16.64
N TYR A 376 9.03 -5.06 16.57
CA TYR A 376 7.96 -5.72 17.29
C TYR A 376 8.54 -6.73 18.28
N TYR A 377 7.68 -7.28 19.13
CA TYR A 377 8.01 -8.33 20.08
C TYR A 377 7.12 -9.54 19.81
N SER A 378 7.76 -10.67 19.53
CA SER A 378 7.08 -11.94 19.31
C SER A 378 6.87 -12.68 20.62
N HIS A 379 5.65 -13.15 20.85
CA HIS A 379 5.21 -13.82 22.08
C HIS A 379 5.01 -15.32 21.82
N ILE A 380 5.83 -16.16 22.47
CA ILE A 380 5.82 -17.61 22.30
C ILE A 380 5.69 -18.28 23.66
N GLY A 381 4.61 -19.04 23.86
CA GLY A 381 4.43 -19.87 25.04
C GLY A 381 5.09 -21.23 24.88
N ILE A 382 5.68 -21.74 25.96
CA ILE A 382 6.33 -23.05 26.04
C ILE A 382 5.69 -23.84 27.18
N MET A 383 5.20 -25.03 26.88
CA MET A 383 4.67 -25.97 27.86
C MET A 383 5.23 -27.38 27.63
N SER A 384 5.34 -28.18 28.68
CA SER A 384 5.77 -29.58 28.56
C SER A 384 4.67 -30.44 27.93
N ASP A 385 5.04 -31.26 26.94
CA ASP A 385 4.18 -32.32 26.41
C ASP A 385 4.34 -33.58 27.25
N MET A 386 3.45 -33.73 28.24
CA MET A 386 3.45 -34.88 29.14
C MET A 386 3.04 -36.18 28.45
N LEU A 387 2.39 -36.13 27.28
CA LEU A 387 1.90 -37.31 26.57
C LEU A 387 2.95 -37.93 25.67
N HIS A 388 3.72 -37.11 24.95
CA HIS A 388 4.68 -37.60 23.95
C HIS A 388 6.15 -37.42 24.36
N GLY A 389 6.42 -36.76 25.48
CA GLY A 389 7.79 -36.47 25.93
C GLY A 389 8.44 -35.39 25.06
N GLY A 390 8.31 -34.14 25.47
CA GLY A 390 8.88 -32.99 24.75
C GLY A 390 8.25 -31.68 25.20
N TYR A 391 8.22 -30.70 24.30
CA TYR A 391 7.63 -29.39 24.51
C TYR A 391 6.65 -29.03 23.40
N ILE A 392 5.57 -28.35 23.76
CA ILE A 392 4.67 -27.65 22.84
C ILE A 392 5.04 -26.18 22.92
N LEU A 393 5.49 -25.63 21.80
CA LEU A 393 5.65 -24.19 21.63
C LEU A 393 4.45 -23.67 20.86
N PHE A 394 3.86 -22.56 21.30
CA PHE A 394 2.65 -22.02 20.70
C PHE A 394 2.65 -20.49 20.64
N ALA A 395 1.95 -19.95 19.64
CA ALA A 395 1.71 -18.52 19.48
C ALA A 395 0.20 -18.25 19.49
N ASN A 396 -0.20 -17.12 20.08
CA ASN A 396 -1.61 -16.73 20.14
C ASN A 396 -2.16 -16.32 18.77
N TRP A 397 -3.08 -17.11 18.24
CA TRP A 397 -3.80 -16.85 16.99
C TRP A 397 -5.32 -16.96 17.19
N ASP A 398 -5.81 -16.74 18.41
CA ASP A 398 -7.10 -17.25 18.85
C ASP A 398 -8.28 -16.78 18.00
N ILE A 399 -8.44 -15.46 17.86
CA ILE A 399 -9.54 -14.87 17.11
C ILE A 399 -9.40 -15.18 15.61
N PHE A 400 -8.20 -15.08 15.06
CA PHE A 400 -7.93 -15.35 13.65
C PHE A 400 -8.29 -16.81 13.28
N LEU A 401 -7.73 -17.78 14.00
CA LEU A 401 -7.99 -19.19 13.76
C LEU A 401 -9.40 -19.59 14.19
N GLY A 402 -9.97 -18.95 15.21
CA GLY A 402 -11.38 -19.13 15.58
C GLY A 402 -12.31 -18.84 14.39
N GLN A 403 -12.08 -17.75 13.68
CA GLN A 403 -12.85 -17.40 12.47
C GLN A 403 -12.57 -18.35 11.31
N TYR A 404 -11.33 -18.82 11.16
CA TYR A 404 -11.00 -19.87 10.20
C TYR A 404 -11.75 -21.18 10.48
N PHE A 405 -11.72 -21.68 11.71
CA PHE A 405 -12.39 -22.94 12.08
C PHE A 405 -13.93 -22.85 12.03
N LEU A 406 -14.50 -21.65 12.14
CA LEU A 406 -15.92 -21.41 11.88
C LEU A 406 -16.26 -21.37 10.39
N THR A 407 -15.29 -21.09 9.53
CA THR A 407 -15.48 -21.09 8.08
C THR A 407 -15.48 -22.52 7.57
N THR A 408 -16.64 -23.04 7.17
CA THR A 408 -16.84 -24.45 6.78
C THR A 408 -17.48 -24.58 5.38
N GLY A 409 -17.46 -25.81 4.84
CA GLY A 409 -18.05 -26.16 3.54
C GLY A 409 -17.42 -25.38 2.37
N LYS A 410 -18.27 -24.97 1.41
CA LYS A 410 -17.83 -24.28 0.18
C LYS A 410 -17.03 -23.00 0.41
N ALA A 411 -17.20 -22.34 1.55
CA ALA A 411 -16.42 -21.14 1.88
C ALA A 411 -14.97 -21.52 2.24
N ASN A 412 -14.78 -22.59 3.02
CA ASN A 412 -13.47 -23.13 3.35
C ASN A 412 -12.78 -23.72 2.11
N GLU A 413 -13.50 -24.53 1.32
CA GLU A 413 -13.00 -25.10 0.06
C GLU A 413 -12.41 -24.00 -0.84
N ARG A 414 -13.11 -22.88 -1.02
CA ARG A 414 -12.59 -21.74 -1.80
C ARG A 414 -11.32 -21.10 -1.22
N LEU A 415 -11.19 -21.08 0.11
CA LEU A 415 -10.03 -20.49 0.78
C LEU A 415 -8.79 -21.39 0.70
N VAL A 416 -8.97 -22.71 0.70
CA VAL A 416 -7.85 -23.67 0.73
C VAL A 416 -7.57 -24.28 -0.65
N GLU A 417 -8.57 -24.71 -1.40
CA GLU A 417 -8.33 -25.40 -2.69
C GLU A 417 -7.71 -24.48 -3.73
N GLY A 418 -8.09 -23.20 -3.73
CA GLY A 418 -7.55 -22.16 -4.61
C GLY A 418 -7.46 -22.61 -6.07
N THR A 419 -8.55 -22.49 -6.82
CA THR A 419 -8.58 -22.82 -8.27
C THR A 419 -8.85 -21.59 -9.12
N ILE A 420 -8.42 -21.63 -10.37
CA ILE A 420 -8.76 -20.63 -11.39
C ILE A 420 -10.26 -20.73 -11.68
N ARG A 421 -10.98 -19.60 -11.70
CA ARG A 421 -12.31 -19.58 -12.31
C ARG A 421 -12.14 -19.40 -13.82
N ASN A 422 -12.56 -20.40 -14.59
CA ASN A 422 -12.82 -20.21 -16.02
C ASN A 422 -13.98 -19.20 -16.14
N GLY A 423 -13.68 -18.00 -16.64
CA GLY A 423 -14.70 -17.03 -16.97
C GLY A 423 -15.70 -17.62 -17.96
N LYS A 424 -17.01 -17.31 -17.79
CA LYS A 424 -17.99 -17.62 -18.83
C LYS A 424 -17.54 -16.93 -20.12
N SER A 425 -17.41 -17.71 -21.18
CA SER A 425 -17.00 -17.28 -22.52
C SER A 425 -17.65 -15.95 -22.89
N ALA A 426 -16.85 -14.91 -23.04
CA ALA A 426 -17.24 -13.80 -23.89
C ALA A 426 -17.45 -14.41 -25.29
N LYS A 427 -18.63 -14.22 -25.86
CA LYS A 427 -18.89 -14.51 -27.27
C LYS A 427 -17.94 -13.62 -28.07
N ASN A 428 -16.75 -14.14 -28.39
CA ASN A 428 -15.79 -13.71 -29.42
C ASN A 428 -14.38 -14.15 -28.99
N GLY A 429 -14.05 -15.42 -29.26
CA GLY A 429 -12.73 -15.93 -29.69
C GLY A 429 -11.42 -15.59 -28.97
N ASN A 430 -11.37 -14.72 -27.97
CA ASN A 430 -10.14 -14.30 -27.30
C ASN A 430 -9.99 -14.99 -25.94
N ALA A 431 -8.73 -15.24 -25.59
CA ALA A 431 -8.23 -16.09 -24.49
C ALA A 431 -9.10 -16.09 -23.22
N GLN A 432 -9.26 -17.29 -22.64
CA GLN A 432 -9.84 -17.44 -21.31
C GLN A 432 -9.00 -16.66 -20.29
N GLU A 433 -9.52 -15.55 -19.77
CA GLU A 433 -8.92 -14.88 -18.61
C GLU A 433 -9.06 -15.79 -17.38
N GLU A 434 -7.94 -16.37 -16.97
CA GLU A 434 -7.82 -17.13 -15.73
C GLU A 434 -7.91 -16.15 -14.55
N LYS A 435 -9.03 -16.14 -13.81
CA LYS A 435 -9.15 -15.31 -12.61
C LYS A 435 -8.77 -16.11 -11.37
N LEU A 436 -7.70 -15.69 -10.69
CA LEU A 436 -7.29 -16.25 -9.39
C LEU A 436 -8.40 -16.03 -8.35
N ILE A 437 -8.74 -17.09 -7.62
CA ILE A 437 -9.63 -17.00 -6.45
C ILE A 437 -8.86 -16.36 -5.28
N GLU A 438 -9.53 -15.47 -4.55
CA GLU A 438 -9.08 -14.89 -3.27
C GLU A 438 -8.97 -15.99 -2.21
N SER A 439 -7.82 -16.68 -2.16
CA SER A 439 -7.57 -17.87 -1.33
C SER A 439 -6.25 -17.77 -0.58
N PHE A 440 -6.09 -18.53 0.50
CA PHE A 440 -4.81 -18.65 1.20
C PHE A 440 -3.76 -19.31 0.32
N ARG A 441 -4.13 -20.29 -0.50
CA ARG A 441 -3.18 -20.94 -1.42
C ARG A 441 -2.46 -19.94 -2.33
N ASN A 442 -3.17 -18.93 -2.81
CA ASN A 442 -2.64 -17.94 -3.75
C ASN A 442 -1.95 -16.76 -3.07
N PHE A 443 -2.45 -16.33 -1.91
CA PHE A 443 -2.06 -15.05 -1.29
C PHE A 443 -1.50 -15.17 0.13
N ALA A 444 -1.53 -16.36 0.74
CA ALA A 444 -0.90 -16.69 2.02
C ALA A 444 -0.39 -18.15 2.01
N PRO A 445 0.53 -18.50 1.10
CA PRO A 445 0.95 -19.88 0.88
C PRO A 445 1.57 -20.54 2.12
N THR A 446 2.22 -19.77 2.99
CA THR A 446 2.74 -20.29 4.26
C THR A 446 1.61 -20.71 5.19
N LEU A 447 0.57 -19.88 5.31
CA LEU A 447 -0.63 -20.22 6.09
C LEU A 447 -1.33 -21.44 5.49
N TYR A 448 -1.49 -21.47 4.16
CA TYR A 448 -2.07 -22.61 3.47
C TYR A 448 -1.36 -23.93 3.84
N ARG A 449 -0.02 -23.97 3.78
CA ARG A 449 0.75 -25.16 4.17
C ARG A 449 0.51 -25.54 5.63
N VAL A 450 0.54 -24.59 6.56
CA VAL A 450 0.28 -24.83 7.98
C VAL A 450 -1.13 -25.42 8.22
N LEU A 451 -2.10 -25.04 7.41
CA LEU A 451 -3.49 -25.48 7.52
C LEU A 451 -3.78 -26.82 6.83
N THR A 452 -3.11 -27.14 5.72
CA THR A 452 -3.47 -28.28 4.86
C THR A 452 -2.43 -29.37 4.79
N ASP A 453 -1.15 -29.05 4.97
CA ASP A 453 -0.06 -30.00 4.85
C ASP A 453 0.06 -30.85 6.12
N LYS A 454 0.01 -32.17 5.95
CA LYS A 454 0.18 -33.14 7.05
C LYS A 454 1.61 -33.17 7.58
N ASP A 455 2.60 -32.78 6.79
CA ASP A 455 4.01 -32.82 7.16
C ASP A 455 4.56 -31.45 7.61
N SER A 456 3.74 -30.39 7.56
CA SER A 456 4.12 -29.09 8.14
C SER A 456 4.47 -29.24 9.63
N ALA A 457 5.66 -28.80 10.04
CA ALA A 457 6.07 -28.87 11.44
C ALA A 457 5.24 -27.95 12.35
N VAL A 458 4.85 -26.78 11.84
CA VAL A 458 3.91 -25.89 12.52
C VAL A 458 2.49 -26.26 12.12
N LYS A 459 1.61 -26.43 13.11
CA LYS A 459 0.20 -26.78 12.94
C LYS A 459 -0.70 -25.74 13.55
N ALA A 460 -1.85 -25.52 12.91
CA ALA A 460 -2.97 -24.84 13.56
C ALA A 460 -3.71 -25.81 14.49
N LEU A 461 -3.66 -25.55 15.80
CA LEU A 461 -4.37 -26.33 16.81
C LEU A 461 -5.59 -25.57 17.31
N ARG A 462 -6.73 -26.24 17.30
CA ARG A 462 -7.98 -25.71 17.82
C ARG A 462 -8.09 -26.00 19.31
N ARG A 463 -8.39 -24.98 20.11
CA ARG A 463 -8.65 -25.10 21.56
C ARG A 463 -7.57 -25.86 22.33
N LEU A 464 -6.30 -25.50 22.12
CA LEU A 464 -5.20 -25.94 22.98
C LEU A 464 -5.52 -25.55 24.43
N LYS A 465 -5.45 -26.50 25.37
CA LYS A 465 -5.75 -26.27 26.78
C LYS A 465 -4.53 -25.65 27.48
N ILE A 466 -4.71 -24.49 28.12
CA ILE A 466 -3.69 -23.78 28.89
C ILE A 466 -4.32 -23.45 30.25
N GLY A 467 -4.00 -24.24 31.28
CA GLY A 467 -4.73 -24.19 32.54
C GLY A 467 -6.21 -24.53 32.34
N GLU A 468 -7.10 -23.65 32.79
CA GLU A 468 -8.55 -23.76 32.61
C GLU A 468 -9.06 -23.14 31.29
N GLU A 469 -8.21 -22.36 30.62
CA GLU A 469 -8.56 -21.70 29.36
C GLU A 469 -8.24 -22.55 28.13
N THR A 470 -8.86 -22.19 27.00
CA THR A 470 -8.53 -22.80 25.70
C THR A 470 -8.25 -21.74 24.65
N LEU A 471 -7.22 -21.96 23.84
CA LEU A 471 -6.75 -21.01 22.82
C LEU A 471 -6.60 -21.69 21.45
N ASN A 472 -6.98 -21.02 20.37
CA ASN A 472 -6.59 -21.45 19.03
C ASN A 472 -5.20 -20.90 18.72
N VAL A 473 -4.27 -21.79 18.34
CA VAL A 473 -2.85 -21.44 18.26
C VAL A 473 -2.22 -21.96 16.98
N LEU A 474 -1.13 -21.32 16.57
CA LEU A 474 -0.09 -21.98 15.78
C LEU A 474 0.92 -22.59 16.74
N ALA A 475 1.20 -23.88 16.59
CA ALA A 475 2.06 -24.61 17.50
C ALA A 475 2.99 -25.58 16.79
N ILE A 476 4.10 -25.90 17.46
CA ILE A 476 5.08 -26.89 17.06
C ILE A 476 5.40 -27.78 18.27
N MET A 477 5.44 -29.09 18.04
CA MET A 477 5.88 -30.07 19.03
C MET A 477 7.35 -30.39 18.77
N ALA A 478 8.20 -30.28 19.79
CA ALA A 478 9.64 -30.47 19.63
C ALA A 478 10.35 -30.87 20.93
N THR A 479 11.50 -31.52 20.79
CA THR A 479 12.45 -31.77 21.89
C THR A 479 13.53 -30.69 21.96
N ASP A 480 13.89 -30.10 20.82
CA ASP A 480 14.81 -28.95 20.73
C ASP A 480 14.01 -27.64 20.71
N ILE A 481 14.03 -26.93 21.85
CA ILE A 481 13.28 -25.70 22.06
C ILE A 481 13.79 -24.58 21.14
N ASP A 482 15.09 -24.42 20.95
CA ASP A 482 15.64 -23.26 20.24
C ASP A 482 15.35 -23.32 18.74
N SER A 483 15.54 -24.49 18.14
CA SER A 483 15.16 -24.72 16.74
C SER A 483 13.66 -24.56 16.51
N ALA A 484 12.84 -25.07 17.44
CA ALA A 484 11.39 -24.98 17.35
C ALA A 484 10.88 -23.54 17.50
N LYS A 485 11.47 -22.78 18.43
CA LYS A 485 11.17 -21.35 18.67
C LYS A 485 11.45 -20.54 17.41
N GLU A 486 12.63 -20.71 16.81
CA GLU A 486 13.00 -20.03 15.57
C GLU A 486 12.04 -20.36 14.43
N ARG A 487 11.73 -21.65 14.26
CA ARG A 487 10.85 -22.11 13.19
C ARG A 487 9.41 -21.62 13.36
N LEU A 488 8.88 -21.63 14.59
CA LEU A 488 7.55 -21.10 14.88
C LEU A 488 7.49 -19.59 14.64
N ALA A 489 8.47 -18.83 15.17
CA ALA A 489 8.54 -17.39 14.99
C ALA A 489 8.58 -17.01 13.51
N THR A 490 9.52 -17.58 12.76
CA THR A 490 9.68 -17.34 11.33
C THR A 490 8.41 -17.67 10.55
N THR A 491 7.78 -18.83 10.83
CA THR A 491 6.54 -19.23 10.15
C THR A 491 5.41 -18.23 10.43
N CYS A 492 5.21 -17.83 11.69
CA CYS A 492 4.17 -16.88 12.05
C CYS A 492 4.41 -15.49 11.45
N ILE A 493 5.66 -15.01 11.42
CA ILE A 493 6.04 -13.72 10.81
C ILE A 493 5.77 -13.74 9.30
N GLU A 494 6.14 -14.79 8.59
CA GLU A 494 5.90 -14.90 7.16
C GLU A 494 4.39 -14.92 6.85
N ILE A 495 3.59 -15.63 7.65
CA ILE A 495 2.11 -15.57 7.52
C ILE A 495 1.60 -14.14 7.70
N CYS A 496 2.09 -13.42 8.72
CA CYS A 496 1.70 -12.03 8.96
C CYS A 496 2.04 -11.14 7.77
N LYS A 497 3.25 -11.26 7.21
CA LYS A 497 3.70 -10.50 6.03
C LYS A 497 2.87 -10.81 4.80
N GLU A 498 2.64 -12.09 4.50
CA GLU A 498 1.86 -12.53 3.33
C GLU A 498 0.43 -11.95 3.36
N ILE A 499 -0.26 -12.05 4.50
CA ILE A 499 -1.63 -11.55 4.66
C ILE A 499 -1.67 -10.02 4.65
N ASN A 500 -0.68 -9.36 5.25
CA ASN A 500 -0.61 -7.90 5.28
C ASN A 500 -0.38 -7.32 3.87
N ALA A 501 0.52 -7.93 3.10
CA ALA A 501 0.94 -7.46 1.77
C ALA A 501 -0.12 -7.61 0.67
N THR A 502 -1.21 -8.37 0.90
CA THR A 502 -2.22 -8.64 -0.12
C THR A 502 -3.56 -7.95 0.14
N THR A 503 -4.13 -7.35 -0.91
CA THR A 503 -5.46 -6.74 -0.88
C THR A 503 -6.60 -7.72 -1.14
N HIS A 504 -6.27 -8.95 -1.55
CA HIS A 504 -7.23 -10.03 -1.81
C HIS A 504 -7.76 -10.68 -0.53
N LEU A 505 -6.99 -10.67 0.56
CA LEU A 505 -7.38 -11.26 1.84
C LEU A 505 -7.89 -10.22 2.85
N ALA A 506 -8.60 -9.18 2.39
CA ALA A 506 -9.01 -8.05 3.22
C ALA A 506 -9.79 -8.44 4.50
N VAL A 507 -10.64 -9.46 4.45
CA VAL A 507 -11.36 -9.97 5.63
C VAL A 507 -10.40 -10.59 6.64
N TRP A 508 -9.45 -11.40 6.18
CA TRP A 508 -8.46 -12.05 7.04
C TRP A 508 -7.47 -11.05 7.62
N ARG A 509 -7.13 -10.01 6.87
CA ARG A 509 -6.30 -8.91 7.37
C ARG A 509 -6.95 -8.14 8.51
N ARG A 510 -8.29 -8.06 8.54
CA ARG A 510 -9.00 -7.51 9.69
C ARG A 510 -8.80 -8.38 10.93
N TYR A 511 -8.82 -9.70 10.79
CA TYR A 511 -8.51 -10.60 11.91
C TYR A 511 -7.02 -10.65 12.24
N LEU A 512 -6.13 -10.35 11.29
CA LEU A 512 -4.70 -10.23 11.55
C LEU A 512 -4.40 -9.16 12.60
N GLN A 513 -5.25 -8.15 12.74
CA GLN A 513 -5.14 -7.11 13.78
C GLN A 513 -5.21 -7.66 15.22
N THR A 514 -5.67 -8.90 15.41
CA THR A 514 -5.68 -9.56 16.73
C THR A 514 -4.42 -10.40 16.99
N VAL A 515 -3.56 -10.53 15.98
CA VAL A 515 -2.32 -11.33 16.01
C VAL A 515 -1.12 -10.41 15.93
N TRP A 516 -1.17 -9.46 14.99
CA TRP A 516 -0.16 -8.42 14.79
C TRP A 516 -0.77 -7.06 15.12
N LEU A 517 -0.39 -6.53 16.27
CA LEU A 517 -0.78 -5.20 16.73
C LEU A 517 0.04 -4.12 16.02
N HIS A 518 -0.18 -4.00 14.71
CA HIS A 518 0.54 -3.12 13.79
C HIS A 518 0.65 -1.69 14.33
N GLN A 519 1.84 -1.10 14.25
CA GLN A 519 2.13 0.29 14.59
C GLN A 519 2.32 1.14 13.36
#